data_AF-A0A432V031-F1
#
_entry.id   AF-A0A432V031-F1
#
_cell.length_a   1.000
_cell.length_b   1.000
_cell.length_c   1.000
_cell.angle_alpha   90.00
_cell.angle_beta   90.00
_cell.angle_gamma   90.00
#
_symmetry.space_group_name_H-M   'P 1'
#
loop_
_entity.id
_entity.type
_entity.pdbx_description
1 polymer ?
#
loop_
_entity_poly.entity_id
_entity_poly.type
_entity_poly.pdbx_seq_one_letter_code
_entity_poly.pdbx_strand_id
1 'polypeptide(L)'
;MSIKVNMPRGSDEKVSPSSVYVIRDATDVERDESPEAVSCIWGAGFRIFPADSLMVLIDRFSELTLARLTSPGGMAMLISAEQVDDCEDRAALLDNEKAKSMLLFGTGASAPRIRVRETKADLVAIWTKLGLSTEPFE
;
A
#
# COMPACT_ATOMS: atom_id res chain seq x y z
N MET A 1 -2.38 18.56 4.53
CA MET A 1 -1.75 18.40 5.86
C MET A 1 -0.59 17.41 5.71
N SER A 2 0.44 17.45 6.56
CA SER A 2 1.52 16.44 6.53
C SER A 2 1.63 15.76 7.89
N ILE A 3 1.79 14.44 7.87
CA ILE A 3 1.95 13.58 9.04
C ILE A 3 3.43 13.40 9.30
N LYS A 4 3.84 13.54 10.56
CA LYS A 4 5.21 13.23 10.98
C LYS A 4 5.36 11.74 11.23
N VAL A 5 6.46 11.18 10.73
CA VAL A 5 6.79 9.76 10.84
C VAL A 5 8.21 9.65 11.39
N ASN A 6 8.39 8.84 12.43
CA ASN A 6 9.67 8.67 13.11
C ASN A 6 10.60 7.79 12.27
N MET A 7 11.75 8.32 11.87
CA MET A 7 12.73 7.60 11.06
C MET A 7 13.84 6.98 11.93
N PRO A 8 14.36 5.78 11.57
CA PRO A 8 15.58 5.24 12.15
C PRO A 8 16.73 6.24 12.08
N ARG A 9 17.37 6.54 13.22
CA ARG A 9 18.61 7.33 13.33
C ARG A 9 18.57 8.79 12.88
N GLY A 10 17.41 9.45 12.81
CA GLY A 10 17.35 10.82 12.31
C GLY A 10 16.11 11.62 12.69
N SER A 11 15.94 12.73 11.97
CA SER A 11 14.80 13.64 12.08
C SER A 11 13.54 13.00 11.51
N ASP A 12 12.37 13.33 12.08
CA ASP A 12 11.07 12.91 11.56
C ASP A 12 10.92 13.27 10.07
N GLU A 13 10.36 12.34 9.29
CA GLU A 13 9.94 12.58 7.92
C GLU A 13 8.53 13.19 7.93
N LYS A 14 8.24 14.13 7.02
CA LYS A 14 6.89 14.64 6.80
C LYS A 14 6.29 13.99 5.56
N VAL A 15 5.22 13.24 5.74
CA VAL A 15 4.54 12.48 4.68
C VAL A 15 3.16 13.07 4.44
N SER A 16 2.81 13.30 3.17
CA SER A 16 1.44 13.65 2.80
C SER A 16 0.58 12.38 2.74
N PRO A 17 -0.59 12.33 3.40
CA PRO A 17 -1.49 11.17 3.31
C PRO A 17 -1.90 10.87 1.86
N SER A 18 -2.16 11.92 1.08
CA SER A 18 -2.55 11.82 -0.33
C SER A 18 -1.47 11.26 -1.26
N SER A 19 -0.25 11.07 -0.76
CA SER A 19 0.83 10.47 -1.53
C SER A 19 1.16 9.04 -1.08
N VAL A 20 0.50 8.52 -0.03
CA VAL A 20 0.72 7.15 0.47
C VAL A 20 -0.15 6.17 -0.29
N TYR A 21 0.47 5.09 -0.80
CA TYR A 21 -0.22 3.98 -1.43
C TYR A 21 -0.31 2.75 -0.54
N VAL A 22 0.77 2.45 0.20
CA VAL A 22 0.88 1.26 1.06
C VAL A 22 1.49 1.59 2.40
N ILE A 23 0.96 0.97 3.44
CA ILE A 23 1.58 0.85 4.75
C ILE A 23 1.64 -0.63 5.12
N ARG A 24 2.80 -1.12 5.58
CA ARG A 24 2.96 -2.51 6.04
C ARG A 24 4.13 -2.64 7.01
N ASP A 25 4.28 -3.81 7.61
CA ASP A 25 5.50 -4.16 8.36
C ASP A 25 6.72 -4.20 7.44
N ALA A 26 7.89 -3.85 7.97
CA ALA A 26 9.15 -4.02 7.27
C ALA A 26 9.45 -5.50 7.04
N THR A 27 10.02 -5.83 5.88
CA THR A 27 10.52 -7.17 5.57
C THR A 27 11.89 -7.38 6.21
N ASP A 28 12.35 -8.63 6.26
CA ASP A 28 13.71 -8.93 6.76
C ASP A 28 14.79 -8.25 5.91
N VAL A 29 14.61 -8.22 4.59
CA VAL A 29 15.54 -7.53 3.66
C VAL A 29 15.61 -6.03 3.94
N GLU A 30 14.48 -5.39 4.24
CA GLU A 30 14.47 -3.96 4.60
C GLU A 30 15.12 -3.70 5.96
N ARG A 31 15.00 -4.65 6.89
CA ARG A 31 15.71 -4.59 8.17
C ARG A 31 17.20 -4.84 8.02
N ASP A 32 17.64 -5.61 7.04
CA ASP A 32 19.06 -5.75 6.74
C ASP A 32 19.67 -4.40 6.30
N GLU A 33 18.91 -3.57 5.57
CA GLU A 33 19.29 -2.21 5.17
C GLU A 33 19.13 -1.18 6.29
N SER A 34 18.04 -1.27 7.05
CA SER A 34 17.69 -0.38 8.17
C SER A 34 17.22 -1.20 9.39
N PRO A 35 18.15 -1.63 10.26
CA PRO A 35 17.85 -2.60 11.34
C PRO A 35 16.79 -2.16 12.35
N GLU A 36 16.59 -0.85 12.49
CA GLU A 36 15.62 -0.26 13.42
C GLU A 36 14.27 0.01 12.74
N ALA A 37 14.13 -0.27 11.45
CA ALA A 37 12.86 -0.13 10.75
C ALA A 37 11.86 -1.20 11.22
N VAL A 38 10.69 -0.72 11.64
CA VAL A 38 9.57 -1.58 12.07
C VAL A 38 8.56 -1.73 10.94
N SER A 39 8.35 -0.65 10.18
CA SER A 39 7.35 -0.59 9.11
C SER A 39 7.94 -0.05 7.81
N CYS A 40 7.12 -0.08 6.76
CA CYS A 40 7.41 0.48 5.45
C CYS A 40 6.19 1.28 4.99
N ILE A 41 6.45 2.51 4.51
CA ILE A 41 5.46 3.33 3.79
C ILE A 41 5.95 3.46 2.36
N TRP A 42 5.09 3.15 1.40
CA TRP A 42 5.33 3.36 -0.02
C TRP A 42 4.33 4.38 -0.56
N GLY A 43 4.84 5.39 -1.27
CA GLY A 43 4.04 6.40 -1.90
C GLY A 43 4.61 6.93 -3.22
N ALA A 44 4.05 8.04 -3.68
CA ALA A 44 4.39 8.70 -4.94
C ALA A 44 5.86 9.13 -5.00
N GLY A 45 6.72 8.31 -5.59
CA GLY A 45 8.15 8.60 -5.76
C GLY A 45 8.99 8.40 -4.49
N PHE A 46 8.46 7.78 -3.44
CA PHE A 46 9.23 7.50 -2.23
C PHE A 46 8.88 6.16 -1.61
N ARG A 47 9.85 5.59 -0.90
CA ARG A 47 9.67 4.48 0.04
C ARG A 47 10.51 4.80 1.26
N ILE A 48 9.89 4.78 2.43
CA ILE A 48 10.55 5.05 3.69
C ILE A 48 10.33 3.89 4.65
N PHE A 49 11.24 3.76 5.62
CA PHE A 49 11.30 2.65 6.58
C PHE A 49 11.23 3.18 8.01
N PRO A 50 10.04 3.51 8.53
CA PRO A 50 9.89 4.13 9.83
C PRO A 50 10.25 3.20 11.00
N ALA A 51 10.63 3.81 12.12
CA ALA A 51 10.71 3.16 13.43
C ALA A 51 9.33 3.01 14.10
N ASP A 52 8.31 3.73 13.60
CA ASP A 52 6.94 3.58 14.06
C ASP A 52 6.36 2.21 13.70
N SER A 53 5.62 1.61 14.63
CA SER A 53 4.88 0.37 14.37
C SER A 53 3.72 0.59 13.42
N LEU A 54 3.27 -0.48 12.75
CA LEU A 54 2.12 -0.42 11.84
C LEU A 54 0.87 0.15 12.53
N MET A 55 0.61 -0.21 13.80
CA MET A 55 -0.54 0.30 14.56
C MET A 55 -0.47 1.82 14.79
N VAL A 56 0.71 2.34 15.10
CA VAL A 56 0.92 3.79 15.27
C VAL A 56 0.72 4.52 13.94
N LEU A 57 1.20 3.94 12.84
CA LEU A 57 0.99 4.53 11.51
C LEU A 57 -0.49 4.52 11.11
N ILE A 58 -1.24 3.45 11.37
CA ILE A 58 -2.69 3.42 11.11
C ILE A 58 -3.41 4.56 11.82
N ASP A 59 -3.09 4.78 13.10
CA ASP A 59 -3.70 5.87 13.89
C ASP A 59 -3.35 7.26 13.32
N ARG A 60 -2.09 7.48 12.93
CA ARG A 60 -1.66 8.75 12.34
C ARG A 60 -2.25 9.02 10.96
N PHE A 61 -2.40 7.98 10.14
CA PHE A 61 -3.01 8.04 8.82
C PHE A 61 -4.52 7.71 8.84
N SER A 62 -5.19 7.98 9.97
CA SER A 62 -6.61 7.66 10.18
C SER A 62 -7.58 8.37 9.24
N GLU A 63 -7.13 9.42 8.53
CA GLU A 63 -7.91 10.07 7.47
C GLU A 63 -7.96 9.25 6.16
N LEU A 64 -7.10 8.23 6.00
CA LEU A 64 -7.13 7.35 4.85
C LEU A 64 -8.06 6.17 5.09
N THR A 65 -8.89 5.85 4.10
CA THR A 65 -9.58 4.56 4.08
C THR A 65 -8.61 3.47 3.66
N LEU A 66 -8.12 2.68 4.61
CA LEU A 66 -7.13 1.63 4.36
C LEU A 66 -7.77 0.24 4.18
N ALA A 67 -7.59 -0.36 3.01
CA ALA A 67 -7.99 -1.74 2.72
C ALA A 67 -6.86 -2.72 3.08
N ARG A 68 -7.17 -3.76 3.86
CA ARG A 68 -6.21 -4.83 4.16
C ARG A 68 -6.18 -5.86 3.04
N LEU A 69 -5.07 -5.90 2.29
CA LEU A 69 -4.83 -6.83 1.18
C LEU A 69 -3.57 -7.67 1.43
N THR A 70 -3.26 -8.58 0.50
CA THR A 70 -2.15 -9.52 0.64
C THR A 70 -1.18 -9.40 -0.52
N SER A 71 0.10 -9.21 -0.24
CA SER A 71 1.15 -9.19 -1.25
C SER A 71 1.31 -10.56 -1.91
N PRO A 72 1.89 -10.67 -3.12
CA PRO A 72 2.18 -11.97 -3.75
C PRO A 72 3.08 -12.85 -2.86
N GLY A 73 3.90 -12.25 -2.01
CA GLY A 73 4.72 -12.94 -0.99
C GLY A 73 3.93 -13.48 0.22
N GLY A 74 2.68 -13.06 0.41
CA GLY A 74 1.82 -13.49 1.52
C GLY A 74 1.81 -12.54 2.72
N MET A 75 2.51 -11.41 2.60
CA MET A 75 2.55 -10.37 3.63
C MET A 75 1.28 -9.52 3.58
N ALA A 76 0.71 -9.21 4.75
CA ALA A 76 -0.41 -8.28 4.84
C ALA A 76 0.05 -6.85 4.50
N MET A 77 -0.77 -6.13 3.75
CA MET A 77 -0.54 -4.76 3.35
C MET A 77 -1.80 -3.95 3.61
N LEU A 78 -1.64 -2.68 3.98
CA LEU A 78 -2.73 -1.72 4.07
C LEU A 78 -2.62 -0.77 2.88
N ILE A 79 -3.63 -0.78 2.02
CA ILE A 79 -3.68 -0.02 0.79
C ILE A 79 -4.60 1.18 0.96
N SER A 80 -4.17 2.36 0.52
CA SER A 80 -5.01 3.55 0.43
C SER A 80 -6.12 3.34 -0.62
N ALA A 81 -7.28 2.88 -0.18
CA ALA A 81 -8.31 2.33 -1.04
C ALA A 81 -8.95 3.38 -1.96
N GLU A 82 -9.13 4.60 -1.45
CA GLU A 82 -9.68 5.74 -2.19
C GLU A 82 -8.74 6.26 -3.29
N GLN A 83 -7.48 5.84 -3.29
CA GLN A 83 -6.47 6.27 -4.27
C GLN A 83 -6.27 5.25 -5.40
N VAL A 84 -7.01 4.13 -5.38
CA VAL A 84 -6.96 3.14 -6.45
C VAL A 84 -7.81 3.63 -7.61
N ASP A 85 -7.16 3.87 -8.75
CA ASP A 85 -7.81 4.39 -9.95
C ASP A 85 -8.27 3.29 -10.91
N ASP A 86 -7.53 2.18 -10.98
CA ASP A 86 -7.82 1.07 -11.90
C ASP A 86 -7.25 -0.25 -11.38
N CYS A 87 -7.66 -1.36 -11.99
CA CYS A 87 -7.23 -2.70 -11.67
C CYS A 87 -7.08 -3.57 -12.92
N GLU A 88 -5.88 -4.11 -13.10
CA GLU A 88 -5.59 -5.13 -14.11
C GLU A 88 -5.76 -6.55 -13.51
N ASP A 89 -6.29 -7.48 -14.32
CA ASP A 89 -6.48 -8.88 -13.92
C ASP A 89 -5.21 -9.73 -14.16
N ARG A 90 -5.14 -10.91 -13.54
CA ARG A 90 -4.05 -11.88 -13.62
C ARG A 90 -3.59 -12.17 -15.04
N ALA A 91 -4.48 -12.15 -16.02
CA ALA A 91 -4.13 -12.42 -17.42
C ALA A 91 -3.07 -11.43 -17.96
N ALA A 92 -2.98 -10.22 -17.40
CA ALA A 92 -1.92 -9.25 -17.70
C ALA A 92 -0.62 -9.47 -16.90
N LEU A 93 -0.66 -10.30 -15.85
CA LEU A 93 0.43 -10.54 -14.90
C LEU A 93 1.19 -11.83 -15.24
N LEU A 94 1.87 -11.83 -16.38
CA LEU A 94 2.59 -13.00 -16.91
C LEU A 94 3.82 -13.40 -16.08
N ASP A 95 4.29 -12.55 -15.17
CA ASP A 95 5.54 -12.71 -14.42
C ASP A 95 5.37 -13.14 -12.96
N ASN A 96 4.14 -13.27 -12.44
CA ASN A 96 3.92 -13.64 -11.04
C ASN A 96 2.66 -14.48 -10.82
N GLU A 97 2.82 -15.80 -10.70
CA GLU A 97 1.71 -16.75 -10.53
C GLU A 97 0.89 -16.58 -9.24
N LYS A 98 1.45 -15.90 -8.24
CA LYS A 98 0.79 -15.66 -6.95
C LYS A 98 -0.01 -14.37 -6.95
N ALA A 99 0.28 -13.43 -7.85
CA ALA A 99 -0.52 -12.23 -8.03
C ALA A 99 -1.79 -12.59 -8.81
N LYS A 100 -2.94 -12.10 -8.36
CA LYS A 100 -4.23 -12.28 -9.03
C LYS A 100 -4.80 -10.99 -9.58
N SER A 101 -4.40 -9.85 -9.03
CA SER A 101 -4.78 -8.53 -9.52
C SER A 101 -3.65 -7.53 -9.28
N MET A 102 -3.67 -6.44 -10.03
CA MET A 102 -2.73 -5.35 -9.89
C MET A 102 -3.48 -4.03 -9.84
N LEU A 103 -3.33 -3.32 -8.73
CA LEU A 103 -3.93 -2.02 -8.48
C LEU A 103 -3.06 -0.92 -9.07
N LEU A 104 -3.67 0.04 -9.75
CA LEU A 104 -3.01 1.21 -10.32
C LEU A 104 -3.39 2.46 -9.53
N PHE A 105 -2.40 3.32 -9.31
CA PHE A 105 -2.55 4.61 -8.63
C PHE A 105 -2.15 5.70 -9.62
N GLY A 106 -3.09 6.44 -10.17
CA GLY A 106 -2.88 7.41 -11.25
C GLY A 106 -3.13 6.83 -12.64
N THR A 107 -3.10 7.72 -13.63
CA THR A 107 -3.28 7.38 -15.04
C THR A 107 -1.93 7.25 -15.78
N GLY A 108 -1.93 6.46 -16.85
CA GLY A 108 -0.81 6.37 -17.80
C GLY A 108 0.18 5.23 -17.53
N ALA A 109 1.11 5.04 -18.47
CA ALA A 109 2.02 3.89 -18.47
C ALA A 109 2.96 3.83 -17.25
N SER A 110 3.29 4.97 -16.64
CA SER A 110 4.16 5.09 -15.48
C SER A 110 3.42 5.05 -14.14
N ALA A 111 2.10 4.80 -14.13
CA ALA A 111 1.33 4.72 -12.90
C ALA A 111 1.95 3.68 -11.94
N PRO A 112 2.15 4.03 -10.65
CA PRO A 112 2.48 3.08 -9.61
C PRO A 112 1.53 1.88 -9.60
N ARG A 113 2.11 0.68 -9.48
CA ARG A 113 1.40 -0.59 -9.58
C ARG A 113 1.66 -1.47 -8.38
N ILE A 114 0.60 -2.00 -7.79
CA ILE A 114 0.67 -2.84 -6.59
C ILE A 114 -0.02 -4.16 -6.87
N ARG A 115 0.77 -5.23 -6.92
CA ARG A 115 0.27 -6.59 -7.10
C ARG A 115 -0.30 -7.12 -5.79
N VAL A 116 -1.40 -7.84 -5.89
CA VAL A 116 -2.13 -8.41 -4.76
C VAL A 116 -2.59 -9.84 -5.05
N ARG A 117 -2.89 -10.62 -4.01
CA ARG A 117 -3.40 -12.01 -4.14
C ARG A 117 -4.92 -12.08 -4.27
N GLU A 118 -5.59 -10.99 -3.95
CA GLU A 118 -7.03 -10.81 -4.11
C GLU A 118 -7.36 -10.76 -5.60
N THR A 119 -8.46 -11.42 -5.98
CA THR A 119 -9.06 -11.30 -7.31
C THR A 119 -9.87 -10.00 -7.41
N LYS A 120 -10.26 -9.57 -8.62
CA LYS A 120 -11.23 -8.48 -8.81
C LYS A 120 -12.50 -8.67 -7.99
N ALA A 121 -13.04 -9.89 -7.92
CA ALA A 121 -14.23 -10.19 -7.12
C ALA A 121 -14.00 -9.99 -5.60
N ASP A 122 -12.83 -10.38 -5.10
CA ASP A 122 -12.45 -10.13 -3.70
C ASP A 122 -12.33 -8.61 -3.44
N LEU A 123 -11.72 -7.87 -4.37
CA LEU A 123 -11.53 -6.42 -4.27
C LEU A 123 -12.88 -5.67 -4.26
N VAL A 124 -13.81 -6.04 -5.14
CA VAL A 124 -15.19 -5.50 -5.14
C VAL A 124 -15.87 -5.72 -3.79
N ALA A 125 -15.76 -6.92 -3.22
CA ALA A 125 -16.35 -7.22 -1.92
C ALA A 125 -15.70 -6.42 -0.77
N ILE A 126 -14.39 -6.18 -0.83
CA ILE A 126 -13.67 -5.37 0.15
C ILE A 126 -14.07 -3.90 0.05
N TRP A 127 -14.10 -3.32 -1.16
CA TRP A 127 -14.51 -1.92 -1.36
C TRP A 127 -15.96 -1.69 -0.98
N THR A 128 -16.85 -2.62 -1.33
CA THR A 128 -18.26 -2.56 -0.91
C THR A 128 -18.40 -2.53 0.61
N LYS A 129 -17.63 -3.36 1.34
CA LYS A 129 -17.62 -3.35 2.81
C LYS A 129 -17.09 -2.06 3.40
N LEU A 130 -16.19 -1.38 2.70
CA LEU A 130 -15.67 -0.06 3.07
C LEU A 130 -16.60 1.09 2.66
N GLY A 131 -17.69 0.82 1.92
CA GLY A 131 -18.61 1.84 1.42
C GLY A 131 -18.04 2.68 0.27
N LEU A 132 -17.07 2.13 -0.48
CA LEU A 132 -16.39 2.80 -1.58
C LEU A 132 -16.94 2.38 -2.95
N SER A 133 -16.69 3.22 -3.97
CA SER A 133 -17.01 2.90 -5.38
C SER A 133 -16.23 1.68 -5.87
N THR A 134 -16.88 0.83 -6.66
CA THR A 134 -16.25 -0.35 -7.28
C THR A 134 -15.83 -0.12 -8.72
N GLU A 135 -16.05 1.08 -9.26
CA GLU A 135 -15.66 1.48 -10.62
C GLU A 135 -14.21 1.09 -10.99
N PRO A 136 -13.20 1.18 -10.10
CA PRO A 136 -11.83 0.77 -10.44
C PRO A 136 -11.66 -0.72 -10.80
N PHE A 137 -12.67 -1.55 -10.58
CA PHE A 137 -12.62 -3.00 -10.80
C PHE A 137 -13.50 -3.48 -11.95
N GLU A 138 -14.33 -2.60 -12.52
CA GLU A 138 -15.30 -2.92 -13.58
C GLU A 138 -14.64 -3.17 -14.96
#